data_AF-A0A3Q9A1N3-F1
#
_entry.id   AF-A0A3Q9A1N3-F1
#
_cell.length_a   1.000
_cell.length_b   1.000
_cell.length_c   1.000
_cell.angle_alpha   90.00
_cell.angle_beta   90.00
_cell.angle_gamma   90.00
#
_symmetry.space_group_name_H-M   'P 1'
#
loop_
_entity.id
_entity.type
_entity.pdbx_description
1 polymer ?
#
loop_
_entity_poly.entity_id
_entity_poly.type
_entity_poly.pdbx_seq_one_letter_code
_entity_poly.pdbx_strand_id
1 'polypeptide(L)' 'MKDMTKDILAGAAGRRRNGVGDPLGPNSEIGRKLKQYYDELVSDNVPDRFAQLLRQLEQAEPAQKKD' A
#
# COMPACT_ATOMS: atom_id res chain seq x y z
N MET A 1 27.01 39.76 6.45
CA MET A 1 26.90 38.28 6.35
C MET A 1 26.17 37.69 7.57
N LYS A 2 24.95 38.13 7.89
CA LYS A 2 24.17 37.58 9.03
C LYS A 2 22.71 37.25 8.68
N ASP A 3 22.28 37.56 7.46
CA ASP A 3 20.88 37.44 7.05
C ASP A 3 20.61 36.19 6.20
N MET A 4 21.65 35.59 5.63
CA MET A 4 21.55 34.46 4.70
C MET A 4 21.21 33.11 5.38
N THR A 5 21.37 33.02 6.71
CA THR A 5 21.12 31.79 7.47
C THR A 5 19.66 31.65 7.91
N LYS A 6 18.86 32.72 7.86
CA LYS A 6 17.47 32.73 8.33
C LYS A 6 16.52 32.08 7.31
N ASP A 7 16.81 32.24 6.03
CA ASP A 7 15.99 31.68 4.94
C ASP A 7 16.17 30.16 4.78
N ILE A 8 17.35 29.62 5.13
CA ILE A 8 17.62 28.18 5.12
C ILE A 8 16.77 27.45 6.18
N LEU A 9 16.52 28.10 7.32
CA LEU A 9 15.70 27.56 8.40
C LEU A 9 14.20 27.62 8.09
N ALA A 10 13.74 28.62 7.33
CA ALA A 10 12.34 28.74 6.90
C ALA A 10 11.94 27.67 5.86
N GLY A 11 12.87 27.26 4.98
CA GLY A 11 12.66 26.17 4.01
C GLY A 11 12.64 24.74 4.60
N ALA A 12 12.96 24.59 5.88
CA ALA A 12 12.90 23.32 6.61
C ALA A 12 11.54 23.12 7.33
N ALA A 13 10.83 24.20 7.66
CA ALA A 13 9.57 24.16 8.41
C ALA A 13 8.35 23.76 7.54
N GLY A 14 8.47 23.83 6.21
CA GLY A 14 7.43 23.37 5.27
C GLY A 14 7.39 21.85 5.06
N ARG A 15 8.44 21.12 5.43
CA ARG A 15 8.58 19.67 5.20
C ARG A 15 8.14 18.78 6.36
N ARG A 16 7.49 19.35 7.37
CA ARG A 16 7.08 18.63 8.60
C ARG A 16 5.57 18.64 8.83
N ARG A 17 4.77 19.00 7.81
CA ARG A 17 3.30 19.04 7.88
C ARG A 17 2.58 17.94 7.08
N ASN A 18 3.27 16.90 6.62
CA ASN A 18 2.61 15.63 6.28
C ASN A 18 2.54 14.77 7.54
N GLY A 19 1.58 15.08 8.41
CA GLY A 19 1.16 14.15 9.47
C GLY A 19 0.63 12.88 8.80
N VAL A 20 1.19 11.74 9.18
CA VAL A 20 1.12 10.46 8.44
C VAL A 20 1.82 10.57 7.09
N GLY A 21 3.14 10.77 7.14
CA GLY A 21 3.99 10.76 5.96
C GLY A 21 3.72 9.49 5.16
N ASP A 22 3.47 9.68 3.86
CA ASP A 22 3.26 8.59 2.90
C ASP A 22 4.21 7.44 3.27
N PRO A 23 3.71 6.22 3.51
CA PRO A 23 4.50 5.09 4.00
C PRO A 23 5.73 4.81 3.13
N LEU A 24 5.74 5.30 1.89
CA LEU A 24 6.82 5.13 0.93
C LEU A 24 7.77 6.34 0.83
N GLY A 25 7.50 7.45 1.53
CA GLY A 25 8.39 8.62 1.60
C GLY A 25 8.75 9.15 0.20
N PRO A 26 10.03 9.27 -0.17
CA PRO A 26 10.43 9.69 -1.52
C PRO A 26 9.86 8.82 -2.65
N ASN A 27 9.48 7.57 -2.36
CA ASN A 27 8.90 6.62 -3.33
C ASN A 27 7.36 6.69 -3.40
N SER A 28 6.74 7.70 -2.77
CA SER A 28 5.29 7.96 -2.80
C SER A 28 4.69 7.84 -4.21
N GLU A 29 5.35 8.46 -5.19
CA GLU A 29 4.89 8.47 -6.59
C GLU A 29 4.96 7.09 -7.25
N ILE A 30 5.93 6.26 -6.84
CA ILE A 30 6.04 4.87 -7.31
C ILE A 30 4.87 4.06 -6.77
N GLY A 31 4.56 4.20 -5.48
CA GLY A 31 3.41 3.55 -4.86
C GLY A 31 2.08 3.93 -5.49
N ARG A 32 1.86 5.23 -5.76
CA ARG A 32 0.65 5.69 -6.44
C ARG A 32 0.49 5.09 -7.84
N LYS A 33 1.56 5.04 -8.62
CA LYS A 33 1.54 4.45 -9.97
C LYS A 33 1.29 2.94 -9.93
N LEU A 34 1.91 2.22 -9.00
CA LEU A 34 1.64 0.79 -8.79
C LEU A 34 0.18 0.57 -8.41
N LYS A 35 -0.36 1.38 -7.50
CA LYS A 35 -1.77 1.30 -7.11
C LYS A 35 -2.68 1.52 -8.32
N GLN A 36 -2.48 2.58 -9.08
CA GLN A 36 -3.26 2.85 -10.30
C GLN A 36 -3.21 1.67 -11.28
N TYR A 37 -2.01 1.15 -11.54
CA TYR A 37 -1.82 0.00 -12.43
C TYR A 37 -2.56 -1.25 -11.94
N TYR A 38 -2.45 -1.59 -10.65
CA TYR A 38 -3.14 -2.76 -10.10
C TYR A 38 -4.65 -2.54 -9.95
N ASP A 39 -5.11 -1.34 -9.61
CA ASP A 39 -6.55 -1.02 -9.56
C ASP A 39 -7.21 -1.24 -10.93
N GLU A 40 -6.52 -0.92 -12.04
CA GLU A 40 -6.99 -1.17 -13.41
C GLU A 40 -6.95 -2.66 -13.79
N LEU A 41 -6.00 -3.43 -13.25
CA LEU A 41 -5.81 -4.86 -13.54
C LEU A 41 -6.65 -5.79 -12.66
N VAL A 42 -7.07 -5.33 -11.47
CA VAL A 42 -7.99 -6.06 -10.59
C VAL A 42 -9.37 -6.02 -11.25
N SER A 43 -9.58 -6.90 -12.22
CA SER A 43 -10.84 -7.01 -12.96
C SER A 43 -12.00 -7.36 -12.02
N ASP A 44 -13.19 -6.84 -12.34
CA ASP A 44 -14.44 -6.92 -11.55
C ASP A 44 -15.01 -8.33 -11.29
N ASN A 45 -14.29 -9.42 -11.54
CA ASN A 45 -14.70 -10.76 -11.14
C ASN A 45 -13.52 -11.64 -10.75
N VAL A 46 -13.58 -12.23 -9.55
CA VAL A 46 -12.63 -13.25 -9.11
C VAL A 46 -12.85 -14.50 -9.96
N PRO A 47 -11.84 -15.01 -10.70
CA PRO A 47 -12.01 -16.18 -11.55
C PRO A 47 -12.55 -17.42 -10.81
N ASP A 48 -13.47 -18.16 -11.46
CA ASP A 48 -14.11 -19.38 -10.92
C ASP A 48 -13.12 -20.44 -10.43
N ARG A 49 -11.88 -20.43 -10.96
CA ARG A 49 -10.80 -21.31 -10.52
C ARG A 49 -10.46 -21.11 -9.03
N PHE A 50 -10.52 -19.88 -8.52
CA PHE A 50 -10.28 -19.65 -7.10
C PHE A 50 -11.38 -20.27 -6.24
N ALA A 51 -12.64 -20.16 -6.66
CA ALA A 51 -13.76 -20.84 -5.98
C ALA A 51 -13.66 -22.37 -6.05
N GLN A 52 -13.11 -22.93 -7.12
CA GLN A 52 -12.81 -24.38 -7.19
C GLN A 52 -11.72 -24.78 -6.21
N LEU A 53 -10.62 -24.00 -6.13
CA LEU A 53 -9.52 -24.28 -5.22
C LEU A 53 -9.93 -24.13 -3.75
N LEU A 54 -10.76 -23.14 -3.42
CA LEU A 54 -11.31 -22.97 -2.07
C LEU A 54 -12.17 -24.18 -1.68
N ARG A 55 -13.04 -24.67 -2.58
CA ARG A 55 -13.82 -25.90 -2.34
C ARG A 55 -12.94 -27.14 -2.16
N GLN A 56 -11.86 -27.26 -2.94
CA GLN A 56 -10.90 -28.35 -2.77
C GLN A 56 -10.19 -28.26 -1.42
N LEU A 57 -9.85 -27.06 -0.96
CA LEU A 57 -9.26 -26.82 0.35
C LEU A 57 -10.22 -27.23 1.47
N GLU A 58 -11.49 -26.81 1.41
CA GLU A 58 -12.53 -27.19 2.38
C GLU A 58 -12.75 -28.72 2.44
N GLN A 59 -12.67 -29.41 1.31
CA GLN A 59 -12.80 -30.87 1.24
C GLN A 59 -11.55 -31.60 1.74
N ALA A 60 -10.37 -31.00 1.56
CA ALA A 60 -9.08 -31.55 1.95
C ALA A 60 -8.71 -31.22 3.39
N GLU A 61 -9.34 -30.21 4.00
CA GLU A 61 -9.22 -29.96 5.43
C GLU A 61 -9.71 -31.22 6.16
N PRO A 62 -8.82 -31.93 6.87
CA PRO A 62 -9.27 -33.00 7.73
C PRO A 62 -10.18 -32.32 8.73
N ALA A 63 -11.47 -32.69 8.76
CA ALA A 63 -12.42 -32.22 9.76
C ALA A 63 -11.66 -32.23 11.07
N GLN A 64 -11.26 -31.04 11.56
CA GLN A 64 -10.43 -30.95 12.74
C GLN A 64 -11.22 -31.74 13.76
N LYS A 65 -10.60 -32.84 14.21
CA LYS A 65 -11.11 -33.64 15.29
C LYS A 65 -11.44 -32.63 16.36
N LYS A 66 -12.74 -32.51 16.61
CA LYS A 66 -13.31 -31.67 17.63
C LYS A 66 -12.96 -32.38 18.94
N ASP A 67 -11.73 -32.20 19.38
CA ASP A 67 -11.24 -32.54 20.73
C ASP A 67 -11.23 -31.26 21.57
#